data_AF-A0A137SLI7-F1
#
_entry.id   AF-A0A137SLI7-F1
#
_cell.length_a   1.000
_cell.length_b   1.000
_cell.length_c   1.000
_cell.angle_alpha   90.00
_cell.angle_beta   90.00
_cell.angle_gamma   90.00
#
_symmetry.space_group_name_H-M   'P 1'
#
loop_
_entity.id
_entity.type
_entity.pdbx_description
1 polymer ?
#
loop_
_entity_poly.entity_id
_entity_poly.type
_entity_poly.pdbx_seq_one_letter_code
_entity_poly.pdbx_strand_id
1 'polypeptide(L)'
;MTKEKVRNHCNSCGHNTWHDVEGMHSYTHNPDEYHCMVEHAVVKCRGCDLVSFRKVVHEYDAAYPTDDGEWKVPLTVDIFPKQDKGNLDTRYLPDIVDRIYEETCNAYRDGARTLSGIGFRATIEAICNDQEIKGKELSTRINNLASKGLISKKDSIRLHSIRFLGNDAAHDIKTPSRKSLDAALIIVEHLITTVYILDKESKGKLDEIIQKFEKFEDLLTNKLDGYNSGDEFPLQKYLGKDIRLLSGSIKSVESKLDEKIGKGEFKLLSFGKKAKYLDSSDELRHYVVA
;
A
#
# COMPACT_ATOMS: atom_id res chain seq x y z
N MET A 1 1.10 37.00 27.79
CA MET A 1 0.10 37.25 26.73
C MET A 1 -0.26 35.92 26.12
N THR A 2 -1.53 35.53 26.12
CA THR A 2 -1.98 34.27 25.50
C THR A 2 -1.86 34.44 23.99
N LYS A 3 -1.08 33.60 23.31
CA LYS A 3 -1.01 33.62 21.84
C LYS A 3 -2.39 33.32 21.28
N GLU A 4 -2.77 34.02 20.21
CA GLU A 4 -3.96 33.69 19.46
C GLU A 4 -3.85 32.26 18.92
N LYS A 5 -4.98 31.54 18.88
CA LYS A 5 -5.01 30.13 18.48
C LYS A 5 -6.01 29.91 17.37
N VAL A 6 -5.64 29.06 16.43
CA VAL A 6 -6.47 28.69 15.28
C VAL A 6 -6.51 27.17 15.11
N ARG A 7 -7.56 26.67 14.44
CA ARG A 7 -7.68 25.25 14.06
C ARG A 7 -7.18 25.06 12.64
N ASN A 8 -6.12 24.26 12.48
CA ASN A 8 -5.50 23.97 11.19
C ASN A 8 -5.19 22.48 11.05
N HIS A 9 -5.07 22.00 9.81
CA HIS A 9 -4.51 20.68 9.54
C HIS A 9 -3.00 20.70 9.75
N CYS A 10 -2.47 19.66 10.38
CA CYS A 10 -1.03 19.47 10.54
C CYS A 10 -0.57 18.25 9.73
N ASN A 11 0.28 18.43 8.72
CA ASN A 11 0.78 17.33 7.88
C ASN A 11 1.59 16.29 8.68
N SER A 12 2.28 16.70 9.74
CA SER A 12 3.00 15.75 10.61
C SER A 12 2.07 14.95 11.52
N CYS A 13 1.00 15.57 12.06
CA CYS A 13 0.03 14.86 12.91
C CYS A 13 -1.02 14.08 12.10
N GLY A 14 -1.27 14.46 10.84
CA GLY A 14 -2.28 13.85 9.97
C GLY A 14 -3.73 14.22 10.31
N HIS A 15 -3.96 15.20 11.20
CA HIS A 15 -5.32 15.62 11.57
C HIS A 15 -5.39 17.12 11.91
N ASN A 16 -6.62 17.63 12.05
CA ASN A 16 -6.86 19.01 12.48
C ASN A 16 -6.57 19.16 13.97
N THR A 17 -5.77 20.16 14.33
CA THR A 17 -5.33 20.43 15.71
C THR A 17 -5.26 21.93 15.99
N TRP A 18 -4.96 22.29 17.24
CA TRP A 18 -4.74 23.68 17.65
C TRP A 18 -3.32 24.11 17.28
N HIS A 19 -3.23 25.29 16.66
CA HIS A 19 -1.97 25.94 16.34
C HIS A 19 -1.92 27.32 17.00
N ASP A 20 -0.76 27.70 17.51
CA ASP A 20 -0.48 29.05 17.99
C ASP A 20 -0.12 29.94 16.79
N VAL A 21 -0.65 31.17 16.76
CA VAL A 21 -0.26 32.19 15.78
C VAL A 21 1.05 32.82 16.24
N GLU A 22 2.12 32.62 15.46
CA GLU A 22 3.47 33.14 15.75
C GLU A 22 3.68 34.55 15.18
N GLY A 23 2.97 34.87 14.10
CA GLY A 23 2.97 36.20 13.49
C GLY A 23 1.85 36.31 12.46
N MET A 24 1.30 37.51 12.30
CA MET A 24 0.17 37.77 11.40
C MET A 24 0.30 39.14 10.73
N HIS A 25 -0.11 39.22 9.47
CA HIS A 25 -0.28 40.45 8.72
C HIS A 25 -1.61 40.42 7.97
N SER A 26 -2.36 41.51 8.01
CA SER A 26 -3.66 41.61 7.36
C SER A 26 -3.82 42.92 6.60
N TYR A 27 -4.60 42.90 5.53
CA TYR A 27 -5.00 44.09 4.78
C TYR A 27 -6.43 43.92 4.23
N THR A 28 -7.08 45.05 3.96
CA THR A 28 -8.45 45.09 3.40
C THR A 28 -8.40 45.76 2.03
N HIS A 29 -9.07 45.18 1.04
CA HIS A 29 -9.18 45.76 -0.30
C HIS A 29 -10.15 46.96 -0.30
N ASN A 30 -10.05 47.79 -1.34
CA ASN A 30 -10.95 48.92 -1.51
C ASN A 30 -12.40 48.41 -1.66
N PRO A 31 -13.34 48.87 -0.80
CA PRO A 31 -14.76 48.49 -0.91
C PRO A 31 -15.41 48.83 -2.25
N ASP A 32 -14.89 49.82 -2.99
CA ASP A 32 -15.45 50.24 -4.28
C ASP A 32 -15.12 49.27 -5.44
N GLU A 33 -14.18 48.34 -5.25
CA GLU A 33 -13.79 47.33 -6.26
C GLU A 33 -14.30 45.93 -5.90
N TYR A 34 -13.79 45.39 -4.80
CA TYR A 34 -14.17 44.09 -4.25
C TYR A 34 -13.86 44.09 -2.76
N HIS A 35 -14.90 44.07 -1.94
CA HIS A 35 -14.73 44.23 -0.51
C HIS A 35 -14.35 42.88 0.14
N CYS A 36 -13.05 42.69 0.36
CA CYS A 36 -12.55 41.55 1.11
C CYS A 36 -11.34 41.92 1.99
N MET A 37 -11.17 41.19 3.09
CA MET A 37 -10.00 41.27 3.96
C MET A 37 -9.18 39.99 3.84
N VAL A 38 -7.86 40.13 3.77
CA VAL A 38 -6.93 39.01 3.66
C VAL A 38 -5.99 39.00 4.85
N GLU A 39 -5.88 37.85 5.50
CA GLU A 39 -4.95 37.61 6.61
C GLU A 39 -3.92 36.57 6.22
N HIS A 40 -2.66 36.84 6.54
CA HIS A 40 -1.52 35.94 6.37
C HIS A 40 -0.89 35.69 7.72
N ALA A 41 -0.79 34.42 8.13
CA ALA A 41 -0.26 34.05 9.43
C ALA A 41 0.73 32.90 9.34
N VAL A 42 1.79 32.98 10.14
CA VAL A 42 2.67 31.83 10.46
C VAL A 42 2.10 31.18 11.72
N VAL A 43 1.86 29.87 11.64
CA VAL A 43 1.18 29.11 12.69
C VAL A 43 2.02 27.91 13.10
N LYS A 44 2.07 27.62 14.40
CA LYS A 44 2.84 26.51 14.97
C LYS A 44 1.93 25.49 15.62
N CYS A 45 2.01 24.22 15.21
CA CYS A 45 1.21 23.14 15.77
C CYS A 45 1.53 22.92 17.25
N ARG A 46 0.51 22.88 18.12
CA ARG A 46 0.70 22.66 19.57
C ARG A 46 0.97 21.20 19.97
N GLY A 47 0.97 20.28 19.00
CA GLY A 47 1.21 18.85 19.22
C GLY A 47 2.61 18.40 18.84
N CYS A 48 3.07 18.78 17.64
CA CYS A 48 4.36 18.36 17.08
C CYS A 48 5.29 19.53 16.72
N ASP A 49 4.92 20.76 17.07
CA ASP A 49 5.68 21.98 16.79
C ASP A 49 5.89 22.32 15.30
N LEU A 50 5.30 21.57 14.37
CA LEU A 50 5.37 21.85 12.94
C LEU A 50 4.83 23.24 12.62
N VAL A 51 5.61 24.01 11.88
CA VAL A 51 5.25 25.35 11.40
C VAL A 51 4.59 25.23 10.03
N SER A 52 3.49 25.96 9.83
CA SER A 52 2.84 26.11 8.53
C SER A 52 2.43 27.57 8.30
N PHE A 53 2.14 27.89 7.04
CA PHE A 53 1.61 29.19 6.64
C PHE A 53 0.11 29.10 6.41
N ARG A 54 -0.63 30.10 6.86
CA ARG A 54 -2.08 30.15 6.81
C ARG A 54 -2.51 31.45 6.12
N LYS A 55 -3.39 31.34 5.13
CA LYS A 55 -4.08 32.46 4.49
C LYS A 55 -5.57 32.40 4.78
N VAL A 56 -6.18 33.49 5.24
CA VAL A 56 -7.63 33.66 5.37
C VAL A 56 -8.07 34.74 4.38
N VAL A 57 -9.18 34.51 3.69
CA VAL A 57 -9.88 35.57 2.93
C VAL A 57 -11.28 35.68 3.50
N HIS A 58 -11.67 36.88 3.93
CA HIS A 58 -13.00 37.25 4.39
C HIS A 58 -13.73 37.95 3.25
N GLU A 59 -14.78 37.32 2.72
CA GLU A 59 -15.50 37.79 1.53
C GLU A 59 -16.72 38.63 1.93
N TYR A 60 -16.52 39.92 2.23
CA TYR A 60 -17.62 40.77 2.73
C TYR A 60 -18.75 40.93 1.72
N ASP A 61 -18.45 41.00 0.42
CA ASP A 61 -19.46 41.08 -0.64
C ASP A 61 -20.33 39.81 -0.76
N ALA A 62 -19.85 38.68 -0.21
CA ALA A 62 -20.59 37.42 -0.18
C ALA A 62 -21.31 37.20 1.17
N ALA A 63 -21.38 38.22 2.03
CA ALA A 63 -22.08 38.12 3.31
C ALA A 63 -23.56 37.79 3.11
N TYR A 64 -24.11 36.96 3.99
CA TYR A 64 -25.50 36.53 3.92
C TYR A 64 -26.17 36.52 5.30
N PRO A 65 -27.48 36.81 5.40
CA PRO A 65 -28.20 36.75 6.66
C PRO A 65 -28.38 35.29 7.12
N THR A 66 -28.24 35.03 8.41
CA THR A 66 -28.57 33.76 9.05
C THR A 66 -30.02 33.75 9.52
N ASP A 67 -30.52 32.56 9.89
CA ASP A 67 -31.88 32.39 10.42
C ASP A 67 -32.16 33.24 11.67
N ASP A 68 -31.10 33.61 12.40
CA ASP A 68 -31.15 34.44 13.61
C ASP A 68 -31.08 35.96 13.30
N GLY A 69 -31.02 36.35 12.02
CA GLY A 69 -30.94 37.76 11.59
C GLY A 69 -29.54 38.38 11.61
N GLU A 70 -28.51 37.60 11.98
CA GLU A 70 -27.11 38.02 11.97
C GLU A 70 -26.51 37.90 10.55
N TRP A 71 -25.56 38.78 10.20
CA TRP A 71 -24.84 38.67 8.93
C TRP A 71 -23.60 37.81 9.08
N LYS A 72 -23.48 36.76 8.25
CA LYS A 72 -22.31 35.90 8.21
C LYS A 72 -21.46 36.19 7.00
N VAL A 73 -20.18 36.48 7.23
CA VAL A 73 -19.17 36.68 6.18
C VAL A 73 -18.51 35.32 5.86
N PRO A 74 -18.62 34.82 4.62
CA PRO A 74 -17.90 33.63 4.19
C PRO A 74 -16.39 33.82 4.32
N LEU A 75 -15.69 32.73 4.62
CA LEU A 75 -14.24 32.71 4.75
C LEU A 75 -13.63 31.55 3.97
N THR A 76 -12.55 31.85 3.25
CA THR A 76 -11.71 30.87 2.57
C THR A 76 -10.42 30.71 3.36
N VAL A 77 -10.02 29.47 3.62
CA VAL A 77 -8.84 29.13 4.43
C VAL A 77 -7.91 28.25 3.62
N ASP A 78 -6.72 28.77 3.32
CA ASP A 78 -5.63 28.02 2.69
C ASP A 78 -4.50 27.81 3.68
N ILE A 79 -3.94 26.60 3.68
CA ILE A 79 -2.83 26.20 4.55
C ILE A 79 -1.72 25.66 3.65
N PHE A 80 -0.48 26.11 3.91
CA PHE A 80 0.72 25.75 3.17
C PHE A 80 1.79 25.18 4.11
N PRO A 81 2.44 24.05 3.76
CA PRO A 81 2.13 23.21 2.61
C PRO A 81 0.70 22.65 2.68
N LYS A 82 0.09 22.43 1.52
CA LYS A 82 -1.24 21.80 1.45
C LYS A 82 -1.16 20.40 2.04
N GLN A 83 -2.30 19.88 2.47
CA GLN A 83 -2.38 18.50 2.96
C GLN A 83 -1.85 17.52 1.92
N ASP A 84 -0.84 16.75 2.30
CA ASP A 84 -0.25 15.76 1.42
C ASP A 84 -1.29 14.76 0.93
N LYS A 85 -1.12 14.33 -0.31
CA LYS A 85 -1.93 13.30 -0.94
C LYS A 85 -1.08 12.06 -1.10
N GLY A 86 -1.69 10.94 -0.76
CA GLY A 86 -1.04 9.67 -0.62
C GLY A 86 -0.27 9.52 0.69
N ASN A 87 -0.05 8.28 1.11
CA ASN A 87 0.60 7.96 2.37
C ASN A 87 1.53 6.74 2.29
N LEU A 88 1.86 6.29 1.08
CA LEU A 88 2.71 5.14 0.89
C LEU A 88 4.17 5.46 1.21
N ASP A 89 4.82 4.48 1.82
CA ASP A 89 6.27 4.43 1.91
C ASP A 89 6.84 4.01 0.56
N THR A 90 7.45 4.95 -0.14
CA THR A 90 7.93 4.74 -1.51
C THR A 90 9.33 4.11 -1.58
N ARG A 91 9.99 3.85 -0.46
CA ARG A 91 11.38 3.33 -0.40
C ARG A 91 11.63 2.03 -1.16
N TYR A 92 10.58 1.23 -1.38
CA TYR A 92 10.68 -0.05 -2.09
C TYR A 92 10.18 0.01 -3.53
N LEU A 93 9.72 1.18 -4.00
CA LEU A 93 9.19 1.33 -5.35
C LEU A 93 10.34 1.50 -6.35
N PRO A 94 10.20 0.97 -7.57
CA PRO A 94 11.09 1.31 -8.67
C PRO A 94 11.01 2.81 -9.01
N ASP A 95 12.13 3.43 -9.34
CA ASP A 95 12.26 4.88 -9.59
C ASP A 95 11.18 5.46 -10.52
N ILE A 96 10.82 4.72 -11.59
CA ILE A 96 9.82 5.16 -12.56
C ILE A 96 8.40 5.19 -11.96
N VAL A 97 8.09 4.21 -11.10
CA VAL A 97 6.79 4.11 -10.43
C VAL A 97 6.69 5.17 -9.35
N ASP A 98 7.75 5.29 -8.53
CA ASP A 98 7.85 6.27 -7.45
C ASP A 98 7.65 7.69 -7.98
N ARG A 99 8.48 8.11 -8.94
CA ARG A 99 8.41 9.45 -9.54
C ARG A 99 7.01 9.80 -10.07
N ILE A 100 6.41 8.91 -10.87
CA ILE A 100 5.08 9.18 -11.46
C ILE A 100 3.98 9.21 -10.39
N TYR A 101 4.07 8.35 -9.37
CA TYR A 101 3.14 8.37 -8.25
C TYR A 101 3.27 9.65 -7.43
N GLU A 102 4.48 10.08 -7.08
CA GLU A 102 4.72 11.34 -6.36
C GLU A 102 4.24 12.55 -7.15
N GLU A 103 4.55 12.65 -8.45
CA GLU A 103 4.05 13.72 -9.32
C GLU A 103 2.52 13.75 -9.37
N THR A 104 1.88 12.58 -9.42
CA THR A 104 0.41 12.45 -9.40
C THR A 104 -0.18 12.93 -8.08
N CYS A 105 0.43 12.54 -6.96
CA CYS A 105 0.04 12.98 -5.63
C CYS A 105 0.22 14.49 -5.45
N ASN A 106 1.32 15.05 -5.94
CA ASN A 106 1.58 16.50 -5.96
C ASN A 106 0.53 17.25 -6.78
N ALA A 107 0.24 16.80 -8.00
CA ALA A 107 -0.82 17.37 -8.83
C ALA A 107 -2.18 17.32 -8.11
N TYR A 108 -2.46 16.22 -7.40
CA TYR A 108 -3.72 16.08 -6.68
C TYR A 108 -3.80 17.02 -5.47
N ARG A 109 -2.73 17.08 -4.67
CA ARG A 109 -2.59 18.02 -3.55
C ARG A 109 -2.83 19.45 -4.01
N ASP A 110 -2.25 19.83 -5.14
CA ASP A 110 -2.27 21.21 -5.62
C ASP A 110 -3.57 21.58 -6.34
N GLY A 111 -4.45 20.61 -6.58
CA GLY A 111 -5.78 20.81 -7.18
C GLY A 111 -5.78 20.70 -8.70
N ALA A 112 -4.69 20.26 -9.32
CA ALA A 112 -4.59 19.98 -10.74
C ALA A 112 -5.28 18.64 -11.10
N ARG A 113 -6.61 18.61 -10.93
CA ARG A 113 -7.43 17.39 -10.96
C ARG A 113 -7.37 16.63 -12.27
N THR A 114 -7.36 17.34 -13.40
CA THR A 114 -7.24 16.72 -14.73
C THR A 114 -5.90 16.01 -14.87
N LEU A 115 -4.80 16.67 -14.51
CA LEU A 115 -3.46 16.07 -14.50
C LEU A 115 -3.37 14.90 -13.52
N SER A 116 -4.03 15.00 -12.36
CA SER A 116 -4.10 13.90 -11.38
C SER A 116 -4.78 12.66 -11.96
N GLY A 117 -5.89 12.84 -12.68
CA GLY A 117 -6.59 11.73 -13.34
C GLY A 117 -5.72 11.03 -14.39
N ILE A 118 -4.98 11.80 -15.18
CA ILE A 118 -4.00 11.28 -16.15
C ILE A 118 -2.85 10.57 -15.41
N GLY A 119 -2.35 11.19 -14.33
CA GLY A 119 -1.30 10.67 -13.48
C GLY A 119 -1.62 9.30 -12.90
N PHE A 120 -2.83 9.08 -12.36
CA PHE A 120 -3.22 7.77 -11.83
C PHE A 120 -3.20 6.67 -12.90
N ARG A 121 -3.62 6.98 -14.13
CA ARG A 121 -3.51 6.05 -15.26
C ARG A 121 -2.03 5.78 -15.61
N ALA A 122 -1.22 6.84 -15.64
CA ALA A 122 0.22 6.74 -15.89
C ALA A 122 0.94 5.91 -14.82
N THR A 123 0.54 6.00 -13.54
CA THR A 123 1.07 5.15 -12.47
C THR A 123 0.79 3.67 -12.75
N ILE A 124 -0.43 3.31 -13.17
CA ILE A 124 -0.76 1.92 -13.54
C ILE A 124 0.10 1.45 -14.71
N GLU A 125 0.34 2.32 -15.70
CA GLU A 125 1.22 2.01 -16.83
C GLU A 125 2.68 1.82 -16.40
N ALA A 126 3.20 2.65 -15.50
CA ALA A 126 4.53 2.54 -14.95
C ALA A 126 4.70 1.19 -14.24
N ILE A 127 3.73 0.79 -13.42
CA ILE A 127 3.72 -0.52 -12.74
C ILE A 127 3.70 -1.65 -13.77
N CYS A 128 2.85 -1.56 -14.79
CA CYS A 128 2.81 -2.57 -15.84
C CYS A 128 4.13 -2.64 -16.63
N ASN A 129 4.83 -1.53 -16.81
CA ASN A 129 6.11 -1.47 -17.53
C ASN A 129 7.20 -2.16 -16.70
N ASP A 130 7.29 -1.81 -15.43
CA ASP A 130 8.23 -2.39 -14.47
C ASP A 130 8.01 -3.92 -14.30
N GLN A 131 6.76 -4.35 -14.18
CA GLN A 131 6.40 -5.78 -14.08
C GLN A 131 6.43 -6.52 -15.44
N GLU A 132 6.97 -5.88 -16.48
CA GLU A 132 7.10 -6.38 -17.84
C GLU A 132 5.80 -7.00 -18.40
N ILE A 133 4.66 -6.41 -18.07
CA ILE A 133 3.35 -6.89 -18.48
C ILE A 133 3.11 -6.52 -19.95
N LYS A 134 3.13 -7.55 -20.80
CA LYS A 134 2.92 -7.42 -22.24
C LYS A 134 1.45 -7.10 -22.57
N GLY A 135 1.25 -6.33 -23.63
CA GLY A 135 -0.06 -5.94 -24.16
C GLY A 135 0.02 -4.60 -24.87
N LYS A 136 -0.67 -4.45 -26.00
CA LYS A 136 -0.68 -3.20 -26.77
C LYS A 136 -1.43 -2.08 -26.04
N GLU A 137 -2.55 -2.43 -25.43
CA GLU A 137 -3.44 -1.50 -24.74
C GLU A 137 -3.37 -1.71 -23.22
N LEU A 138 -3.53 -0.62 -22.46
CA LEU A 138 -3.56 -0.70 -20.99
C LEU A 138 -4.65 -1.65 -20.47
N SER A 139 -5.78 -1.76 -21.16
CA SER A 139 -6.84 -2.71 -20.78
C SER A 139 -6.35 -4.16 -20.76
N THR A 140 -5.62 -4.58 -21.79
CA THR A 140 -5.02 -5.93 -21.87
C THR A 140 -4.00 -6.13 -20.78
N ARG A 141 -3.19 -5.11 -20.49
CA ARG A 141 -2.14 -5.18 -19.46
C ARG A 141 -2.73 -5.32 -18.06
N ILE A 142 -3.79 -4.58 -17.74
CA ILE A 142 -4.53 -4.71 -16.48
C ILE A 142 -5.08 -6.14 -16.29
N ASN A 143 -5.66 -6.73 -17.34
CA ASN A 143 -6.11 -8.12 -17.28
C ASN A 143 -4.95 -9.10 -17.08
N ASN A 144 -3.83 -8.87 -17.74
CA ASN A 144 -2.64 -9.71 -17.61
C ASN A 144 -1.99 -9.64 -16.21
N LEU A 145 -2.10 -8.52 -15.49
CA LEU A 145 -1.70 -8.45 -14.07
C LEU A 145 -2.47 -9.49 -13.24
N ALA A 146 -3.78 -9.59 -13.43
CA ALA A 146 -4.61 -10.56 -12.72
C ALA A 146 -4.32 -12.00 -13.18
N SER A 147 -4.13 -12.22 -14.49
CA SER A 147 -3.79 -13.55 -15.02
C SER A 147 -2.44 -14.07 -14.52
N LYS A 148 -1.47 -13.18 -14.26
CA LYS A 148 -0.19 -13.53 -13.63
C LYS A 148 -0.27 -13.71 -12.10
N GLY A 149 -1.43 -13.48 -11.49
CA GLY A 149 -1.63 -13.62 -10.05
C GLY A 149 -1.03 -12.49 -9.21
N LEU A 150 -0.61 -11.37 -9.83
CA LEU A 150 -0.09 -10.20 -9.10
C LEU A 150 -1.19 -9.43 -8.38
N ILE A 151 -2.42 -9.51 -8.89
CA ILE A 151 -3.60 -8.87 -8.31
C ILE A 151 -4.82 -9.79 -8.44
N SER A 152 -5.87 -9.50 -7.67
CA SER A 152 -7.13 -10.22 -7.81
C SER A 152 -7.91 -9.78 -9.06
N LYS A 153 -8.84 -10.63 -9.53
CA LYS A 153 -9.79 -10.25 -10.60
C LYS A 153 -10.64 -9.03 -10.23
N LYS A 154 -10.97 -8.86 -8.94
CA LYS A 154 -11.74 -7.70 -8.47
C LYS A 154 -10.93 -6.41 -8.60
N ASP A 155 -9.62 -6.47 -8.36
CA ASP A 155 -8.75 -5.30 -8.49
C ASP A 155 -8.55 -4.91 -9.94
N SER A 156 -8.44 -5.87 -10.86
CA SER A 156 -8.44 -5.59 -12.31
C SER A 156 -9.67 -4.77 -12.74
N ILE A 157 -10.87 -5.12 -12.26
CA ILE A 157 -12.11 -4.37 -12.56
C ILE A 157 -12.03 -2.93 -12.02
N ARG A 158 -11.50 -2.74 -10.80
CA ARG A 158 -11.31 -1.41 -10.20
C ARG A 158 -10.30 -0.57 -10.98
N LEU A 159 -9.21 -1.17 -11.46
CA LEU A 159 -8.20 -0.48 -12.28
C LEU A 159 -8.75 -0.03 -13.63
N HIS A 160 -9.70 -0.77 -14.21
CA HIS A 160 -10.38 -0.30 -15.42
C HIS A 160 -11.16 1.00 -15.17
N SER A 161 -11.76 1.21 -13.99
CA SER A 161 -12.39 2.47 -13.64
C SER A 161 -11.42 3.65 -13.67
N ILE A 162 -10.18 3.44 -13.22
CA ILE A 162 -9.13 4.47 -13.27
C ILE A 162 -8.66 4.70 -14.71
N ARG A 163 -8.53 3.63 -15.50
CA ARG A 163 -8.22 3.76 -16.93
C ARG A 163 -9.26 4.62 -17.64
N PHE A 164 -10.55 4.42 -17.37
CA PHE A 164 -11.62 5.26 -17.91
C PHE A 164 -11.49 6.70 -17.43
N LEU A 165 -11.31 6.91 -16.11
CA LEU A 165 -11.10 8.23 -15.52
C LEU A 165 -9.95 9.01 -16.19
N GLY A 166 -8.79 8.36 -16.38
CA GLY A 166 -7.63 8.97 -17.01
C GLY A 166 -7.81 9.20 -18.51
N ASN A 167 -8.49 8.30 -19.21
CA ASN A 167 -8.83 8.49 -20.62
C ASN A 167 -9.75 9.70 -20.82
N ASP A 168 -10.80 9.82 -20.01
CA ASP A 168 -11.74 10.95 -20.05
C ASP A 168 -11.04 12.27 -19.70
N ALA A 169 -10.09 12.25 -18.75
CA ALA A 169 -9.29 13.42 -18.40
C ALA A 169 -8.33 13.83 -19.53
N ALA A 170 -7.71 12.87 -20.22
CA ALA A 170 -6.72 13.13 -21.27
C ALA A 170 -7.33 13.51 -22.63
N HIS A 171 -8.37 12.80 -23.06
CA HIS A 171 -8.93 12.92 -24.40
C HIS A 171 -10.15 13.84 -24.44
N ASP A 172 -11.04 13.73 -23.46
CA ASP A 172 -12.27 14.53 -23.40
C ASP A 172 -12.09 15.80 -22.54
N ILE A 173 -10.93 15.98 -21.90
CA ILE A 173 -10.60 17.10 -21.00
C ILE A 173 -11.62 17.23 -19.85
N LYS A 174 -12.25 16.12 -19.47
CA LYS A 174 -13.22 16.08 -18.37
C LYS A 174 -12.47 16.12 -17.05
N THR A 175 -12.70 17.18 -16.28
CA THR A 175 -12.07 17.35 -14.97
C THR A 175 -12.68 16.36 -13.96
N PRO A 176 -11.90 15.43 -13.38
CA PRO A 176 -12.39 14.51 -12.36
C PRO A 176 -12.92 15.22 -11.11
N SER A 177 -13.97 14.64 -10.51
CA SER A 177 -14.43 15.09 -9.19
C SER A 177 -13.42 14.71 -8.11
N ARG A 178 -13.38 15.46 -7.01
CA ARG A 178 -12.51 15.15 -5.86
C ARG A 178 -12.79 13.75 -5.31
N LYS A 179 -14.06 13.37 -5.19
CA LYS A 179 -14.47 12.03 -4.74
C LYS A 179 -13.94 10.91 -5.66
N SER A 180 -13.92 11.16 -6.97
CA SER A 180 -13.38 10.21 -7.95
C SER A 180 -11.86 10.06 -7.79
N LEU A 181 -11.14 11.16 -7.55
CA LEU A 181 -9.69 11.13 -7.31
C LEU A 181 -9.34 10.47 -5.97
N ASP A 182 -10.12 10.71 -4.91
CA ASP A 182 -9.96 10.01 -3.63
C ASP A 182 -10.12 8.49 -3.81
N ALA A 183 -11.13 8.05 -4.56
CA ALA A 183 -11.32 6.63 -4.87
C ALA A 183 -10.18 6.06 -5.74
N ALA A 184 -9.71 6.82 -6.73
CA ALA A 184 -8.59 6.42 -7.59
C ALA A 184 -7.30 6.25 -6.79
N LEU A 185 -6.98 7.21 -5.90
CA LEU A 185 -5.82 7.16 -5.03
C LEU A 185 -5.81 5.88 -4.19
N ILE A 186 -6.91 5.57 -3.50
CA ILE A 186 -7.03 4.35 -2.67
C ILE A 186 -6.73 3.08 -3.49
N ILE A 187 -7.27 3.00 -4.71
CA ILE A 187 -7.10 1.82 -5.57
C ILE A 187 -5.65 1.73 -6.10
N VAL A 188 -5.04 2.85 -6.52
CA VAL A 188 -3.63 2.86 -6.97
C VAL A 188 -2.70 2.51 -5.81
N GLU A 189 -2.93 3.05 -4.62
CA GLU A 189 -2.10 2.74 -3.45
C GLU A 189 -2.23 1.28 -3.03
N HIS A 190 -3.44 0.72 -3.12
CA HIS A 190 -3.65 -0.70 -2.90
C HIS A 190 -2.89 -1.56 -3.93
N LEU A 191 -2.86 -1.15 -5.20
CA LEU A 191 -2.09 -1.81 -6.25
C LEU A 191 -0.58 -1.77 -5.94
N ILE A 192 -0.03 -0.58 -5.65
CA ILE A 192 1.39 -0.42 -5.32
C ILE A 192 1.75 -1.26 -4.09
N THR A 193 0.91 -1.20 -3.05
CA THR A 193 1.11 -1.96 -1.82
C THR A 193 1.19 -3.46 -2.10
N THR A 194 0.25 -3.97 -2.90
CA THR A 194 0.17 -5.39 -3.24
C THR A 194 1.37 -5.85 -4.06
N VAL A 195 1.79 -5.05 -5.04
CA VAL A 195 2.86 -5.44 -5.98
C VAL A 195 4.26 -5.28 -5.37
N TYR A 196 4.50 -4.25 -4.57
CA TYR A 196 5.85 -3.88 -4.13
C TYR A 196 6.10 -3.95 -2.62
N ILE A 197 5.10 -3.66 -1.80
CA ILE A 197 5.31 -3.41 -0.36
C ILE A 197 5.04 -4.66 0.48
N LEU A 198 3.93 -5.38 0.26
CA LEU A 198 3.50 -6.48 1.12
C LEU A 198 4.55 -7.59 1.25
N ASP A 199 5.14 -8.00 0.13
CA ASP A 199 6.16 -9.05 0.14
C ASP A 199 7.43 -8.61 0.87
N LYS A 200 7.82 -7.33 0.74
CA LYS A 200 8.99 -6.77 1.43
C LYS A 200 8.77 -6.64 2.92
N GLU A 201 7.58 -6.20 3.32
CA GLU A 201 7.25 -5.98 4.73
C GLU A 201 6.94 -7.27 5.49
N SER A 202 6.45 -8.32 4.83
CA SER A 202 6.11 -9.60 5.47
C SER A 202 7.26 -10.61 5.48
N LYS A 203 8.15 -10.58 4.48
CA LYS A 203 9.22 -11.57 4.32
C LYS A 203 10.11 -11.65 5.56
N GLY A 204 10.22 -12.86 6.12
CA GLY A 204 11.02 -13.14 7.31
C GLY A 204 10.43 -12.63 8.63
N LYS A 205 9.25 -11.99 8.62
CA LYS A 205 8.53 -11.57 9.84
C LYS A 205 7.37 -12.51 10.20
N LEU A 206 6.92 -13.31 9.23
CA LEU A 206 5.82 -14.26 9.39
C LEU A 206 6.24 -15.65 8.89
N ASP A 207 5.64 -16.67 9.49
CA ASP A 207 5.76 -18.05 9.02
C ASP A 207 5.14 -18.19 7.62
N GLU A 208 5.95 -18.51 6.62
CA GLU A 208 5.52 -18.69 5.23
C GLU A 208 5.11 -20.13 4.94
N ILE A 209 4.04 -20.30 4.16
CA ILE A 209 3.70 -21.60 3.59
C ILE A 209 4.77 -22.00 2.56
N ILE A 210 5.38 -23.16 2.75
CA ILE A 210 6.31 -23.79 1.83
C ILE A 210 5.54 -24.39 0.66
N GLN A 211 5.53 -23.65 -0.45
CA GLN A 211 4.89 -24.08 -1.70
C GLN A 211 5.85 -24.80 -2.66
N LYS A 212 7.16 -24.53 -2.54
CA LYS A 212 8.21 -25.11 -3.38
C LYS A 212 8.92 -26.24 -2.65
N PHE A 213 9.19 -27.34 -3.34
CA PHE A 213 9.79 -28.53 -2.71
C PHE A 213 11.24 -28.28 -2.28
N GLU A 214 11.96 -27.43 -2.98
CA GLU A 214 13.34 -27.06 -2.64
C GLU A 214 13.42 -26.37 -1.26
N LYS A 215 12.48 -25.45 -0.97
CA LYS A 215 12.36 -24.83 0.35
C LYS A 215 12.01 -25.84 1.45
N PHE A 216 11.31 -26.91 1.10
CA PHE A 216 11.04 -28.01 2.02
C PHE A 216 12.31 -28.81 2.31
N GLU A 217 13.15 -29.08 1.31
CA GLU A 217 14.45 -29.73 1.51
C GLU A 217 15.37 -28.90 2.41
N ASP A 218 15.40 -27.58 2.23
CA ASP A 218 16.16 -26.68 3.10
C ASP A 218 15.68 -26.77 4.55
N LEU A 219 14.35 -26.71 4.78
CA LEU A 219 13.77 -26.87 6.11
C LEU A 219 14.13 -28.24 6.71
N LEU A 220 13.93 -29.31 5.94
CA LEU A 220 14.17 -30.67 6.41
C LEU A 220 15.65 -30.86 6.77
N THR A 221 16.56 -30.39 5.93
CA THR A 221 18.01 -30.44 6.17
C THR A 221 18.35 -29.75 7.49
N ASN A 222 17.89 -28.52 7.69
CA ASN A 222 18.10 -27.78 8.94
C ASN A 222 17.50 -28.50 10.17
N LYS A 223 16.41 -29.26 10.00
CA LYS A 223 15.84 -30.05 11.10
C LYS A 223 16.65 -31.30 11.41
N LEU A 224 17.23 -31.93 10.40
CA LEU A 224 18.03 -33.13 10.56
C LEU A 224 19.35 -32.86 11.30
N ASP A 225 19.87 -31.63 11.29
CA ASP A 225 21.04 -31.24 12.09
C ASP A 225 20.87 -31.49 13.61
N GLY A 226 19.63 -31.57 14.09
CA GLY A 226 19.31 -31.90 15.48
C GLY A 226 19.25 -33.40 15.81
N TYR A 227 19.51 -34.27 14.84
CA TYR A 227 19.40 -35.73 14.94
C TYR A 227 20.75 -36.40 14.66
N ASN A 228 20.94 -37.60 15.18
CA ASN A 228 22.15 -38.39 14.96
C ASN A 228 21.99 -39.34 13.78
N SER A 229 23.10 -39.66 13.12
CA SER A 229 23.15 -40.74 12.12
C SER A 229 22.61 -42.04 12.73
N GLY A 230 21.71 -42.70 12.01
CA GLY A 230 20.97 -43.88 12.46
C GLY A 230 19.63 -43.60 13.16
N ASP A 231 19.30 -42.34 13.48
CA ASP A 231 17.99 -42.01 14.03
C ASP A 231 16.90 -42.34 13.00
N GLU A 232 15.88 -43.10 13.41
CA GLU A 232 14.81 -43.57 12.54
C GLU A 232 13.45 -43.08 13.04
N PHE A 233 12.87 -42.12 12.32
CA PHE A 233 11.57 -41.53 12.65
C PHE A 233 10.75 -41.22 11.39
N PRO A 234 9.42 -41.02 11.52
CA PRO A 234 8.63 -40.56 10.39
C PRO A 234 8.81 -39.05 10.19
N LEU A 235 8.46 -38.55 9.00
CA LEU A 235 8.67 -37.14 8.62
C LEU A 235 8.03 -36.16 9.63
N GLN A 236 6.90 -36.54 10.22
CA GLN A 236 6.17 -35.77 11.22
C GLN A 236 7.03 -35.49 12.48
N LYS A 237 7.90 -36.42 12.87
CA LYS A 237 8.78 -36.23 14.02
C LYS A 237 9.92 -35.26 13.70
N TYR A 238 10.56 -35.39 12.54
CA TYR A 238 11.65 -34.50 12.13
C TYR A 238 11.17 -33.04 11.99
N LEU A 239 9.98 -32.83 11.43
CA LEU A 239 9.44 -31.48 11.22
C LEU A 239 8.77 -30.89 12.46
N GLY A 240 8.20 -31.72 13.34
CA GLY A 240 7.52 -31.27 14.55
C GLY A 240 6.37 -30.30 14.26
N LYS A 241 6.41 -29.10 14.85
CA LYS A 241 5.35 -28.08 14.63
C LYS A 241 5.38 -27.48 13.22
N ASP A 242 6.53 -27.55 12.54
CA ASP A 242 6.74 -26.90 11.23
C ASP A 242 6.08 -27.67 10.08
N ILE A 243 5.49 -28.84 10.36
CA ILE A 243 4.56 -29.52 9.45
C ILE A 243 3.46 -28.56 8.97
N ARG A 244 3.02 -27.64 9.84
CA ARG A 244 1.97 -26.65 9.51
C ARG A 244 2.36 -25.71 8.37
N LEU A 245 3.66 -25.61 8.07
CA LEU A 245 4.19 -24.76 6.99
C LEU A 245 4.09 -25.44 5.63
N LEU A 246 3.87 -26.75 5.56
CA LEU A 246 3.81 -27.47 4.28
C LEU A 246 2.52 -27.13 3.54
N SER A 247 2.62 -26.74 2.27
CA SER A 247 1.43 -26.56 1.43
C SER A 247 0.80 -27.92 1.09
N GLY A 248 -0.47 -28.11 1.41
CA GLY A 248 -1.24 -29.28 1.00
C GLY A 248 -1.09 -30.50 1.91
N SER A 249 -1.30 -31.69 1.35
CA SER A 249 -1.25 -32.94 2.11
C SER A 249 0.20 -33.40 2.33
N ILE A 250 0.54 -33.77 3.57
CA ILE A 250 1.87 -34.34 3.89
C ILE A 250 2.24 -35.52 2.99
N LYS A 251 1.24 -36.32 2.55
CA LYS A 251 1.44 -37.47 1.67
C LYS A 251 2.02 -37.08 0.30
N SER A 252 1.68 -35.90 -0.23
CA SER A 252 2.22 -35.46 -1.52
C SER A 252 3.69 -35.02 -1.41
N VAL A 253 4.06 -34.44 -0.26
CA VAL A 253 5.45 -34.08 0.06
C VAL A 253 6.28 -35.35 0.29
N GLU A 254 5.76 -36.31 1.06
CA GLU A 254 6.39 -37.62 1.27
C GLU A 254 6.62 -38.35 -0.05
N SER A 255 5.64 -38.36 -0.96
CA SER A 255 5.78 -39.04 -2.25
C SER A 255 6.91 -38.45 -3.11
N LYS A 256 7.08 -37.11 -3.10
CA LYS A 256 8.19 -36.44 -3.79
C LYS A 256 9.54 -36.69 -3.12
N LEU A 257 9.57 -36.72 -1.79
CA LEU A 257 10.77 -37.05 -1.03
C LEU A 257 11.21 -38.49 -1.30
N ASP A 258 10.27 -39.44 -1.27
CA ASP A 258 10.49 -40.84 -1.60
C ASP A 258 11.09 -40.99 -3.00
N GLU A 259 10.56 -40.27 -4.00
CA GLU A 259 11.09 -40.29 -5.36
C GLU A 259 12.55 -39.81 -5.41
N LYS A 260 12.88 -38.71 -4.72
CA LYS A 260 14.24 -38.18 -4.69
C LYS A 260 15.23 -39.05 -3.93
N ILE A 261 14.81 -39.65 -2.80
CA ILE A 261 15.61 -40.63 -2.07
C ILE A 261 15.87 -41.85 -2.96
N GLY A 262 14.83 -42.36 -3.65
CA GLY A 262 14.93 -43.48 -4.58
C GLY A 262 15.87 -43.21 -5.76
N LYS A 263 15.95 -41.96 -6.23
CA LYS A 263 16.89 -41.51 -7.26
C LYS A 263 18.30 -41.19 -6.73
N GLY A 264 18.49 -41.19 -5.41
CA GLY A 264 19.75 -40.79 -4.77
C GLY A 264 20.04 -39.28 -4.83
N GLU A 265 19.03 -38.46 -5.14
CA GLU A 265 19.12 -37.01 -5.20
C GLU A 265 19.07 -36.38 -3.80
N PHE A 266 18.41 -37.02 -2.84
CA PHE A 266 18.38 -36.61 -1.43
C PHE A 266 19.09 -37.66 -0.57
N LYS A 267 20.30 -37.36 -0.09
CA LYS A 267 21.21 -38.35 0.53
C LYS A 267 21.23 -38.33 2.07
N LEU A 268 20.57 -37.34 2.69
CA LEU A 268 20.53 -37.19 4.15
C LEU A 268 19.60 -38.18 4.83
N LEU A 269 18.69 -38.79 4.08
CA LEU A 269 17.74 -39.77 4.56
C LEU A 269 17.76 -41.02 3.68
N SER A 270 17.52 -42.17 4.29
CA SER A 270 17.28 -43.44 3.61
C SER A 270 15.95 -44.06 4.07
N PHE A 271 15.43 -45.03 3.31
CA PHE A 271 14.16 -45.67 3.64
C PHE A 271 14.27 -46.50 4.92
N GLY A 272 13.43 -46.20 5.91
CA GLY A 272 13.24 -46.99 7.11
C GLY A 272 11.99 -47.88 7.04
N LYS A 273 11.59 -48.38 8.21
CA LYS A 273 10.43 -49.24 8.42
C LYS A 273 9.11 -48.50 8.18
N LYS A 274 8.06 -49.28 7.91
CA LYS A 274 6.68 -48.82 8.06
C LYS A 274 6.19 -49.24 9.43
N ALA A 275 5.85 -48.27 10.27
CA ALA A 275 5.38 -48.51 11.62
C ALA A 275 4.46 -47.39 12.07
N LYS A 276 3.53 -47.72 12.98
CA LYS A 276 2.76 -46.69 13.68
C LYS A 276 3.68 -45.80 14.50
N TYR A 277 3.33 -44.53 14.59
CA TYR A 277 4.05 -43.56 15.39
C TYR A 277 3.08 -42.84 16.30
N LEU A 278 3.28 -42.96 17.62
CA LEU A 278 2.34 -42.49 18.64
C LEU A 278 0.93 -43.05 18.35
N ASP A 279 -0.11 -42.23 18.48
CA ASP A 279 -1.52 -42.60 18.28
C ASP A 279 -1.95 -42.57 16.80
N SER A 280 -1.03 -42.73 15.84
CA SER A 280 -1.39 -42.75 14.43
C SER A 280 -2.28 -43.95 14.10
N SER A 281 -3.41 -43.68 13.43
CA SER A 281 -4.30 -44.75 12.93
C SER A 281 -3.59 -45.59 11.87
N ASP A 282 -2.81 -44.93 11.02
CA ASP A 282 -2.12 -45.49 9.87
C ASP A 282 -0.65 -45.78 10.18
N GLU A 283 -0.07 -46.75 9.47
CA GLU A 283 1.38 -46.93 9.45
C GLU A 283 2.04 -45.81 8.63
N LEU A 284 3.03 -45.15 9.22
CA LEU A 284 3.78 -44.09 8.56
C LEU A 284 5.09 -44.66 8.01
N ARG A 285 5.61 -44.04 6.94
CA ARG A 285 6.97 -44.31 6.46
C ARG A 285 7.97 -43.63 7.40
N HIS A 286 8.88 -44.42 7.95
CA HIS A 286 10.03 -43.90 8.69
C HIS A 286 11.20 -43.71 7.72
N TYR A 287 12.04 -42.75 8.04
CA TYR A 287 13.27 -42.46 7.32
C TYR A 287 14.42 -42.57 8.32
N VAL A 288 15.57 -43.06 7.87
CA VAL A 288 16.77 -43.19 8.69
C VAL A 288 17.72 -42.06 8.32
N VAL A 289 18.17 -41.29 9.30
CA VAL A 289 19.21 -40.26 9.12
C VAL A 289 20.51 -40.93 8.72
N ALA A 290 21.10 -40.47 7.62
CA ALA A 290 22.39 -40.95 7.13
C ALA A 290 23.53 -40.62 8.10
#